data_AF-A0AAV8QTW1-F1
#
_entry.id   AF-A0AAV8QTW1-F1
#
_cell.length_a   1.000
_cell.length_b   1.000
_cell.length_c   1.000
_cell.angle_alpha   90.00
_cell.angle_beta   90.00
_cell.angle_gamma   90.00
#
_symmetry.space_group_name_H-M   'P 1'
#
loop_
_entity.id
_entity.type
_entity.pdbx_description
1 polymer ?
#
loop_
_entity_poly.entity_id
_entity_poly.type
_entity_poly.pdbx_seq_one_letter_code
_entity_poly.pdbx_strand_id
1 'polypeptide(L)'
;MAVVVAFPSASVRFDSLRRRRRRPITTTPFSGFLGAACKRLVSTRTKVYAAAMSDGASVSTTARPEVPTTRTDRDRIGSVKQQLSRLLKESLQALFPDEIEPLVAACQAKFGDYQCNNAMGLWSQLKGKPTEFKNPNSIGQAIAKNLPQSEVIESTSVAGPGFVNITLSNKWISKHIHNMLVNGIEEWAPILSVTRAVVDFSSPNIAKEMHVGHLRSTIIGDTLSRMLEFSNVEVLRRNHVGDWGTQFGMLIEHLFDQFPDWEDAGDQAIGDLQAFYKASKLRFDEDPAFMARAQQAVVKLQSGEDKYRHAWKKICEISRKEFDLVYQRLRVQLEEKGESFYNPYIPEVLEEFNNKGLIKESDGARVVEIKGHNIPLIVVKRDGGYNYASTDLAALWTFL
;
A
#
# COMPACT_ATOMS: atom_id res chain seq x y z
N MET A 1 3.53 -16.18 2.68
CA MET A 1 3.51 -15.58 1.33
C MET A 1 3.43 -14.07 1.53
N ALA A 2 4.53 -13.34 1.32
CA ALA A 2 4.55 -11.89 1.44
C ALA A 2 4.04 -11.27 0.13
N VAL A 3 3.11 -10.33 0.21
CA VAL A 3 2.70 -9.53 -0.95
C VAL A 3 3.50 -8.23 -0.91
N VAL A 4 4.28 -7.98 -1.96
CA VAL A 4 4.95 -6.70 -2.17
C VAL A 4 4.06 -5.86 -3.09
N VAL A 5 3.59 -4.72 -2.59
CA VAL A 5 2.87 -3.74 -3.40
C VAL A 5 3.80 -2.55 -3.63
N ALA A 6 4.32 -2.43 -4.86
CA ALA A 6 5.16 -1.33 -5.29
C ALA A 6 4.40 -0.47 -6.33
N PHE A 7 4.50 0.85 -6.20
CA PHE A 7 3.89 1.79 -7.15
C PHE A 7 4.99 2.46 -7.98
N PRO A 8 5.08 2.23 -9.30
CA PRO A 8 6.00 2.97 -10.13
C PRO A 8 5.62 4.45 -10.17
N SER A 9 6.62 5.33 -10.11
CA SER A 9 6.49 6.76 -10.36
C SER A 9 6.17 7.02 -11.84
N ALA A 10 4.93 6.78 -12.25
CA ALA A 10 4.48 7.08 -13.61
C ALA A 10 4.13 8.56 -13.75
N SER A 11 4.86 9.26 -14.61
CA SER A 11 4.50 10.59 -15.12
C SER A 11 3.24 10.48 -15.99
N VAL A 12 2.07 10.72 -15.40
CA VAL A 12 0.80 10.82 -16.14
C VAL A 12 0.67 12.24 -16.69
N ARG A 13 0.72 12.39 -18.03
CA ARG A 13 0.33 13.64 -18.70
C ARG A 13 -1.17 13.87 -18.48
N PHE A 14 -1.51 14.92 -17.74
CA PHE A 14 -2.88 15.44 -17.68
C PHE A 14 -3.14 16.26 -18.94
N ASP A 15 -3.57 15.60 -20.02
CA ASP A 15 -4.21 16.29 -21.13
C ASP A 15 -5.66 15.85 -21.24
N SER A 16 -6.55 16.84 -21.42
CA SER A 16 -7.98 16.75 -21.73
C SER A 16 -9.01 16.61 -20.59
N LEU A 17 -9.08 17.58 -19.68
CA LEU A 17 -10.37 17.99 -19.08
C LEU A 17 -10.48 19.52 -18.99
N ARG A 18 -10.52 20.17 -20.16
CA ARG A 18 -11.03 21.55 -20.30
C ARG A 18 -12.49 21.52 -20.73
N ARG A 19 -13.31 22.30 -20.01
CA ARG A 19 -14.70 22.72 -20.26
C ARG A 19 -15.79 21.92 -19.54
N ARG A 20 -16.13 22.37 -18.31
CA ARG A 20 -17.53 22.63 -17.92
C ARG A 20 -17.58 23.85 -16.99
N ARG A 21 -18.57 24.71 -17.26
CA ARG A 21 -18.71 26.11 -16.83
C ARG A 21 -18.88 26.25 -15.31
N ARG A 22 -18.27 27.29 -14.74
CA ARG A 22 -18.53 27.79 -13.37
C ARG A 22 -20.01 28.19 -13.23
N ARG A 23 -20.67 27.78 -12.15
CA ARG A 23 -21.85 28.45 -11.58
C ARG A 23 -21.52 28.85 -10.13
N PRO A 24 -21.95 30.04 -9.66
CA PRO A 24 -21.67 30.48 -8.30
C PRO A 24 -22.59 29.78 -7.30
N ILE A 25 -22.05 29.40 -6.15
CA ILE A 25 -22.79 28.86 -5.01
C ILE A 25 -23.20 30.05 -4.14
N THR A 26 -24.50 30.29 -4.02
CA THR A 26 -25.10 31.19 -3.02
C THR A 26 -25.34 30.41 -1.72
N THR A 27 -24.86 30.96 -0.61
CA THR A 27 -25.06 30.45 0.75
C THR A 27 -26.32 31.06 1.38
N THR A 28 -27.22 30.23 1.88
CA THR A 28 -28.22 30.61 2.90
C THR A 28 -28.22 29.59 4.04
N PRO A 29 -28.33 30.02 5.30
CA PRO A 29 -28.12 29.17 6.46
C PRO A 29 -29.42 28.50 6.92
N PHE A 30 -29.36 27.21 7.28
CA PHE A 30 -30.42 26.55 8.05
C PHE A 30 -29.89 26.23 9.45
N SER A 31 -30.30 27.04 10.40
CA SER A 31 -30.20 26.79 11.84
C SER A 31 -31.40 25.96 12.30
N GLY A 32 -31.17 24.89 13.06
CA GLY A 32 -32.24 24.25 13.83
C GLY A 32 -31.94 22.83 14.29
N PHE A 33 -31.84 22.65 15.61
CA PHE A 33 -31.94 21.38 16.35
C PHE A 33 -30.80 20.36 16.20
N LEU A 34 -29.78 20.48 17.07
CA LEU A 34 -29.26 19.39 17.94
C LEU A 34 -28.14 19.93 18.86
N GLY A 35 -28.43 21.00 19.61
CA GLY A 35 -27.46 21.71 20.46
C GLY A 35 -27.69 21.47 21.95
N ALA A 36 -27.53 20.25 22.46
CA ALA A 36 -27.45 20.02 23.91
C ALA A 36 -26.73 18.72 24.31
N ALA A 37 -26.89 17.62 23.55
CA ALA A 37 -26.29 16.33 23.92
C ALA A 37 -24.78 16.21 23.59
N CYS A 38 -24.28 16.97 22.61
CA CYS A 38 -22.89 16.82 22.14
C CYS A 38 -21.84 17.53 23.02
N LYS A 39 -22.26 18.50 23.86
CA LYS A 39 -21.32 19.27 24.70
C LYS A 39 -20.84 18.52 25.96
N ARG A 40 -21.53 17.46 26.39
CA ARG A 40 -21.11 16.68 27.59
C ARG A 40 -20.07 15.60 27.31
N LEU A 41 -19.98 15.09 26.07
CA LEU A 41 -19.02 14.04 25.69
C LEU A 41 -17.64 14.58 25.30
N VAL A 42 -17.56 15.84 24.86
CA VAL A 42 -16.27 16.47 24.49
C VAL A 42 -15.49 16.90 25.73
N SER A 43 -16.15 17.34 26.81
CA SER A 43 -15.49 17.82 28.04
C SER A 43 -14.77 16.73 28.84
N THR A 44 -15.19 15.47 28.75
CA THR A 44 -14.60 14.35 29.51
C THR A 44 -13.36 13.77 28.82
N ARG A 45 -13.24 13.90 27.48
CA ARG A 45 -12.04 13.46 26.75
C ARG A 45 -10.86 14.43 26.86
N THR A 46 -11.11 15.74 27.00
CA THR A 46 -10.04 16.74 27.12
C THR A 46 -9.32 16.70 28.48
N LYS A 47 -9.99 16.24 29.55
CA LYS A 47 -9.37 16.13 30.88
C LYS A 47 -8.44 14.92 31.03
N VAL A 48 -8.65 13.85 30.27
CA VAL A 48 -7.81 12.65 30.34
C VAL A 48 -6.47 12.83 29.63
N TYR A 49 -6.40 13.69 28.60
CA TYR A 49 -5.14 13.97 27.88
C TYR A 49 -4.25 15.03 28.55
N ALA A 50 -4.81 15.95 29.35
CA ALA A 50 -4.03 16.98 30.02
C ALA A 50 -3.26 16.47 31.26
N ALA A 51 -3.72 15.39 31.89
CA ALA A 51 -3.08 14.81 33.07
C ALA A 51 -1.90 13.88 32.76
N ALA A 52 -1.68 13.49 31.49
CA ALA A 52 -0.62 12.58 31.07
C ALA A 52 0.68 13.29 30.61
N MET A 53 0.75 14.62 30.74
CA MET A 53 1.86 15.45 30.23
C MET A 53 2.74 16.05 31.35
N SER A 54 2.64 15.56 32.59
CA SER A 54 3.36 16.16 33.72
C SER A 54 4.11 15.20 34.63
N ASP A 55 4.48 14.00 34.20
CA ASP A 55 5.41 13.16 34.98
C ASP A 55 6.36 12.39 34.07
N GLY A 56 7.66 12.64 34.25
CA GLY A 56 8.73 11.89 33.59
C GLY A 56 9.10 10.65 34.40
N ALA A 57 8.99 9.46 33.78
CA ALA A 57 9.71 8.26 34.18
C ALA A 57 9.66 7.17 33.08
N SER A 58 10.83 6.61 32.79
CA SER A 58 11.17 5.32 32.16
C SER A 58 10.08 4.52 31.41
N VAL A 59 10.34 4.26 30.12
CA VAL A 59 9.60 3.33 29.26
C VAL A 59 9.79 1.88 29.74
N SER A 60 8.75 1.31 30.35
CA SER A 60 8.61 -0.15 30.50
C SER A 60 7.58 -0.67 29.49
N THR A 61 7.97 -1.70 28.73
CA THR A 61 7.18 -2.38 27.71
C THR A 61 5.91 -2.99 28.30
N THR A 62 4.75 -2.33 28.17
CA THR A 62 3.46 -2.95 28.49
C THR A 62 2.90 -3.67 27.26
N ALA A 63 2.84 -5.00 27.36
CA ALA A 63 2.22 -5.89 26.39
C ALA A 63 0.74 -5.52 26.14
N ARG A 64 0.29 -5.70 24.89
CA ARG A 64 -1.12 -5.56 24.50
C ARG A 64 -1.97 -6.64 25.21
N PRO A 65 -3.25 -6.37 25.53
CA PRO A 65 -4.13 -7.39 26.11
C PRO A 65 -4.38 -8.50 25.08
N GLU A 66 -4.12 -9.74 25.45
CA GLU A 66 -4.47 -10.91 24.65
C GLU A 66 -6.00 -11.03 24.54
N VAL A 67 -6.51 -11.10 23.30
CA VAL A 67 -7.92 -11.34 23.01
C VAL A 67 -8.19 -12.85 23.14
N PRO A 68 -9.29 -13.28 23.80
CA PRO A 68 -9.56 -14.71 24.02
C PRO A 68 -9.67 -15.48 22.69
N THR A 69 -8.84 -16.51 22.53
CA THR A 69 -8.60 -17.30 21.31
C THR A 69 -9.61 -18.42 21.05
N THR A 70 -10.89 -18.25 21.41
CA THR A 70 -11.90 -19.33 21.26
C THR A 70 -13.17 -18.96 20.50
N ARG A 71 -13.13 -17.98 19.59
CA ARG A 71 -14.15 -17.83 18.54
C ARG A 71 -13.61 -18.46 17.26
N THR A 72 -14.24 -19.54 16.80
CA THR A 72 -13.89 -20.23 15.55
C THR A 72 -13.77 -19.23 14.40
N ASP A 73 -12.66 -19.27 13.66
CA ASP A 73 -12.34 -18.44 12.47
C ASP A 73 -13.46 -18.35 11.41
N ARG A 74 -14.47 -19.21 11.49
CA ARG A 74 -15.61 -19.25 10.59
C ARG A 74 -16.53 -18.03 10.65
N ASP A 75 -16.51 -17.25 11.74
CA ASP A 75 -17.47 -16.15 11.93
C ASP A 75 -16.93 -14.77 11.52
N ARG A 76 -15.61 -14.61 11.35
CA ARG A 76 -14.95 -13.30 11.10
C ARG A 76 -14.60 -13.09 9.63
N ILE A 77 -15.59 -13.12 8.74
CA ILE A 77 -15.32 -13.04 7.28
C ILE A 77 -15.39 -11.60 6.75
N GLY A 78 -15.88 -10.64 7.54
CA GLY A 78 -15.96 -9.21 7.15
C GLY A 78 -16.76 -8.90 5.87
N SER A 79 -17.29 -9.92 5.19
CA SER A 79 -17.93 -9.83 3.88
C SER A 79 -19.15 -10.73 3.80
N VAL A 80 -20.34 -10.12 3.83
CA VAL A 80 -21.62 -10.82 3.64
C VAL A 80 -21.63 -11.54 2.30
N LYS A 81 -21.09 -10.91 1.25
CA LYS A 81 -20.99 -11.50 -0.09
C LYS A 81 -20.20 -12.83 -0.06
N GLN A 82 -19.07 -12.90 0.64
CA GLN A 82 -18.30 -14.14 0.74
C GLN A 82 -19.03 -15.23 1.55
N GLN A 83 -19.73 -14.85 2.62
CA GLN A 83 -20.56 -15.79 3.38
C GLN A 83 -21.66 -16.39 2.51
N LEU A 84 -22.38 -15.55 1.74
CA LEU A 84 -23.41 -16.01 0.80
C LEU A 84 -22.81 -16.84 -0.34
N SER A 85 -21.66 -16.44 -0.88
CA SER A 85 -20.94 -17.22 -1.90
C SER A 85 -20.63 -18.64 -1.38
N ARG A 86 -20.21 -18.81 -0.12
CA ARG A 86 -19.96 -20.15 0.43
C ARG A 86 -21.22 -21.01 0.44
N LEU A 87 -22.32 -20.48 0.96
CA LEU A 87 -23.61 -21.19 1.02
C LEU A 87 -24.11 -21.57 -0.39
N LEU A 88 -23.95 -20.67 -1.35
CA LEU A 88 -24.32 -20.91 -2.74
C LEU A 88 -23.38 -21.92 -3.43
N LYS A 89 -22.08 -21.92 -3.09
CA LYS A 89 -21.12 -22.90 -3.62
C LYS A 89 -21.50 -24.32 -3.20
N GLU A 90 -21.89 -24.52 -1.94
CA GLU A 90 -22.38 -25.81 -1.44
C GLU A 90 -23.66 -26.25 -2.19
N SER A 91 -24.62 -25.34 -2.38
CA SER A 91 -25.84 -25.63 -3.16
C SER A 91 -25.53 -26.00 -4.62
N LEU A 92 -24.61 -25.28 -5.27
CA LEU A 92 -24.21 -25.53 -6.65
C LEU A 92 -23.46 -26.85 -6.81
N GLN A 93 -22.57 -27.20 -5.89
CA GLN A 93 -21.83 -28.47 -5.88
C GLN A 93 -22.75 -29.68 -5.67
N ALA A 94 -23.85 -29.52 -4.94
CA ALA A 94 -24.85 -30.57 -4.79
C ALA A 94 -25.68 -30.81 -6.07
N LEU A 95 -25.80 -29.80 -6.93
CA LEU A 95 -26.61 -29.83 -8.15
C LEU A 95 -25.82 -30.20 -9.40
N PHE A 96 -24.54 -29.85 -9.44
CA PHE A 96 -23.71 -29.98 -10.63
C PHE A 96 -22.34 -30.59 -10.27
N PRO A 97 -21.82 -31.51 -11.10
CA PRO A 97 -20.54 -32.16 -10.86
C PRO A 97 -19.33 -31.23 -11.08
N ASP A 98 -19.50 -30.19 -11.91
CA ASP A 98 -18.44 -29.24 -12.23
C ASP A 98 -18.29 -28.18 -11.12
N GLU A 99 -17.06 -27.71 -10.90
CA GLU A 99 -16.82 -26.61 -9.97
C GLU A 99 -17.35 -25.29 -10.57
N ILE A 100 -18.41 -24.77 -9.98
CA ILE A 100 -19.07 -23.53 -10.41
C ILE A 100 -18.86 -22.43 -9.38
N GLU A 101 -18.31 -21.31 -9.82
CA GLU A 101 -18.16 -20.13 -8.97
C GLU A 101 -19.49 -19.37 -8.81
N PRO A 102 -19.95 -19.10 -7.58
CA PRO A 102 -21.18 -18.35 -7.31
C PRO A 102 -21.11 -16.89 -7.76
N LEU A 103 -22.07 -16.48 -8.59
CA LEU A 103 -22.24 -15.12 -9.10
C LEU A 103 -23.18 -14.32 -8.19
N VAL A 104 -22.63 -13.85 -7.06
CA VAL A 104 -23.37 -13.07 -6.05
C VAL A 104 -23.23 -11.56 -6.31
N ALA A 105 -24.35 -10.87 -6.40
CA ALA A 105 -24.43 -9.42 -6.56
C ALA A 105 -25.43 -8.80 -5.58
N ALA A 106 -25.21 -7.56 -5.15
CA ALA A 106 -26.24 -6.79 -4.46
C ALA A 106 -27.37 -6.46 -5.43
N CYS A 107 -28.62 -6.49 -4.96
CA CYS A 107 -29.79 -6.19 -5.78
C CYS A 107 -30.56 -4.97 -5.26
N GLN A 108 -31.57 -4.54 -6.01
CA GLN A 108 -32.48 -3.47 -5.56
C GLN A 108 -33.38 -4.02 -4.46
N ALA A 109 -33.71 -3.22 -3.45
CA ALA A 109 -34.48 -3.63 -2.27
C ALA A 109 -35.78 -4.41 -2.56
N LYS A 110 -36.45 -4.13 -3.69
CA LYS A 110 -37.65 -4.89 -4.13
C LYS A 110 -37.39 -6.38 -4.45
N PHE A 111 -36.13 -6.75 -4.63
CA PHE A 111 -35.67 -8.11 -4.95
C PHE A 111 -34.84 -8.71 -3.81
N GLY A 112 -34.89 -8.14 -2.60
CA GLY A 112 -34.04 -8.52 -1.47
C GLY A 112 -32.76 -7.70 -1.37
N ASP A 113 -31.75 -8.28 -0.72
CA ASP A 113 -30.45 -7.64 -0.47
C ASP A 113 -29.38 -8.09 -1.48
N TYR A 114 -29.38 -9.38 -1.79
CA TYR A 114 -28.45 -10.01 -2.73
C TYR A 114 -29.20 -10.90 -3.71
N GLN A 115 -28.56 -11.19 -4.85
CA GLN A 115 -29.04 -12.14 -5.83
C GLN A 115 -27.91 -13.04 -6.33
N CYS A 116 -28.23 -14.29 -6.64
CA CYS A 116 -27.38 -15.23 -7.35
C CYS A 116 -27.85 -15.36 -8.80
N ASN A 117 -26.91 -15.20 -9.73
CA ASN A 117 -27.17 -15.10 -11.17
C ASN A 117 -26.74 -16.32 -11.99
N ASN A 118 -26.35 -17.42 -11.34
CA ASN A 118 -25.79 -18.60 -12.00
C ASN A 118 -26.78 -19.30 -12.95
N ALA A 119 -28.09 -19.25 -12.67
CA ALA A 119 -29.09 -20.08 -13.34
C ALA A 119 -29.12 -19.92 -14.88
N MET A 120 -28.97 -18.70 -15.40
CA MET A 120 -28.98 -18.45 -16.85
C MET A 120 -27.73 -18.99 -17.56
N GLY A 121 -26.57 -18.81 -16.94
CA GLY A 121 -25.29 -19.31 -17.46
C GLY A 121 -25.29 -20.84 -17.51
N LEU A 122 -25.74 -21.46 -16.42
CA LEU A 122 -25.85 -22.91 -16.31
C LEU A 122 -26.87 -23.49 -17.30
N TRP A 123 -28.02 -22.84 -17.47
CA TRP A 123 -29.00 -23.27 -18.48
C TRP A 123 -28.40 -23.28 -19.89
N SER A 124 -27.62 -22.25 -20.22
CA SER A 124 -26.99 -22.15 -21.55
C SER A 124 -26.00 -23.29 -21.79
N GLN A 125 -25.30 -23.76 -20.74
CA GLN A 125 -24.37 -24.88 -20.81
C GLN A 125 -25.05 -26.26 -20.86
N LEU A 126 -26.25 -26.36 -20.28
CA LEU A 126 -27.05 -27.60 -20.23
C LEU A 126 -27.97 -27.75 -21.45
N LYS A 127 -28.24 -26.67 -22.19
CA LYS A 127 -29.13 -26.69 -23.35
C LYS A 127 -28.62 -27.70 -24.39
N GLY A 128 -29.42 -28.73 -24.65
CA GLY A 128 -29.09 -29.82 -25.57
C GLY A 128 -28.46 -31.06 -24.93
N LYS A 129 -28.21 -31.05 -23.60
CA LYS A 129 -27.82 -32.23 -22.83
C LYS A 129 -29.03 -32.81 -22.07
N PRO A 130 -29.05 -34.11 -21.73
CA PRO A 130 -30.06 -34.66 -20.83
C PRO A 130 -29.96 -33.97 -19.46
N THR A 131 -31.04 -33.34 -19.01
CA THR A 131 -31.11 -32.61 -17.74
C THR A 131 -32.52 -32.72 -17.16
N GLU A 132 -32.62 -32.74 -15.83
CA GLU A 132 -33.90 -32.70 -15.11
C GLU A 132 -34.54 -31.30 -15.10
N PHE A 133 -33.76 -30.26 -15.41
CA PHE A 133 -34.21 -28.88 -15.41
C PHE A 133 -34.96 -28.54 -16.71
N LYS A 134 -36.12 -27.89 -16.58
CA LYS A 134 -36.98 -27.54 -17.73
C LYS A 134 -36.67 -26.17 -18.34
N ASN A 135 -36.15 -25.26 -17.53
CA ASN A 135 -35.86 -23.87 -17.90
C ASN A 135 -34.88 -23.23 -16.89
N PRO A 136 -34.31 -22.04 -17.17
CA PRO A 136 -33.45 -21.33 -16.21
C PRO A 136 -34.09 -21.13 -14.83
N ASN A 137 -35.40 -20.86 -14.79
CA ASN A 137 -36.12 -20.65 -13.53
C ASN A 137 -36.09 -21.90 -12.64
N SER A 138 -36.25 -23.10 -13.22
CA SER A 138 -36.16 -24.37 -12.49
C SER A 138 -34.77 -24.63 -11.92
N ILE A 139 -33.70 -24.15 -12.56
CA ILE A 139 -32.35 -24.17 -11.98
C ILE A 139 -32.28 -23.24 -10.77
N GLY A 140 -32.79 -22.01 -10.90
CA GLY A 140 -32.85 -21.06 -9.78
C GLY A 140 -33.63 -21.63 -8.58
N GLN A 141 -34.76 -22.28 -8.83
CA GLN A 141 -35.55 -22.97 -7.79
C GLN A 141 -34.77 -24.10 -7.13
N ALA A 142 -34.04 -24.90 -7.91
CA ALA A 142 -33.21 -25.97 -7.38
C ALA A 142 -32.07 -25.42 -6.50
N ILE A 143 -31.39 -24.35 -6.94
CA ILE A 143 -30.35 -23.66 -6.16
C ILE A 143 -30.94 -23.16 -4.83
N ALA A 144 -32.07 -22.45 -4.89
CA ALA A 144 -32.73 -21.91 -3.69
C ALA A 144 -33.15 -23.03 -2.71
N LYS A 145 -33.66 -24.15 -3.24
CA LYS A 145 -34.11 -25.31 -2.43
C LYS A 145 -32.95 -26.06 -1.78
N ASN A 146 -31.80 -26.16 -2.46
CA ASN A 146 -30.61 -26.86 -1.96
C ASN A 146 -29.66 -25.98 -1.15
N LEU A 147 -30.08 -24.77 -0.77
CA LEU A 147 -29.30 -23.96 0.15
C LEU A 147 -29.23 -24.62 1.53
N PRO A 148 -28.03 -24.71 2.14
CA PRO A 148 -27.91 -25.22 3.51
C PRO A 148 -28.60 -24.27 4.50
N GLN A 149 -29.05 -24.82 5.63
CA GLN A 149 -29.63 -24.02 6.70
C GLN A 149 -28.59 -23.02 7.23
N SER A 150 -28.98 -21.75 7.34
CA SER A 150 -28.08 -20.65 7.72
C SER A 150 -28.79 -19.60 8.55
N GLU A 151 -28.11 -19.01 9.54
CA GLU A 151 -28.61 -17.84 10.27
C GLU A 151 -28.61 -16.58 9.40
N VAL A 152 -27.83 -16.54 8.31
CA VAL A 152 -27.63 -15.35 7.47
C VAL A 152 -28.87 -15.03 6.62
N ILE A 153 -29.57 -16.07 6.15
CA ILE A 153 -30.63 -15.97 5.15
C ILE A 153 -31.99 -16.05 5.86
N GLU A 154 -32.82 -15.01 5.74
CA GLU A 154 -34.22 -15.03 6.20
C GLU A 154 -35.11 -15.78 5.22
N SER A 155 -34.95 -15.48 3.93
CA SER A 155 -35.77 -16.02 2.87
C SER A 155 -35.08 -15.93 1.52
N THR A 156 -35.51 -16.79 0.60
CA THR A 156 -35.10 -16.74 -0.81
C THR A 156 -36.33 -16.75 -1.71
N SER A 157 -36.28 -15.99 -2.79
CA SER A 157 -37.28 -16.04 -3.86
C SER A 157 -36.61 -16.21 -5.20
N VAL A 158 -37.33 -16.75 -6.19
CA VAL A 158 -36.80 -16.92 -7.55
C VAL A 158 -37.62 -16.09 -8.51
N ALA A 159 -36.96 -15.19 -9.23
CA ALA A 159 -37.61 -14.26 -10.15
C ALA A 159 -37.10 -14.42 -11.58
N GLY A 160 -38.00 -14.16 -12.54
CA GLY A 160 -37.67 -14.11 -13.97
C GLY A 160 -36.93 -15.38 -14.46
N PRO A 161 -35.80 -15.24 -15.17
CA PRO A 161 -35.04 -16.35 -15.74
C PRO A 161 -34.15 -17.09 -14.70
N GLY A 162 -34.59 -17.18 -13.44
CA GLY A 162 -33.87 -17.92 -12.39
C GLY A 162 -32.93 -17.10 -11.51
N PHE A 163 -33.20 -15.79 -11.37
CA PHE A 163 -32.50 -15.00 -10.35
C PHE A 163 -32.92 -15.47 -8.97
N VAL A 164 -31.95 -15.96 -8.18
CA VAL A 164 -32.19 -16.37 -6.79
C VAL A 164 -31.94 -15.18 -5.90
N ASN A 165 -33.03 -14.51 -5.53
CA ASN A 165 -33.06 -13.35 -4.65
C ASN A 165 -32.96 -13.80 -3.19
N ILE A 166 -32.12 -13.14 -2.40
CA ILE A 166 -31.78 -13.48 -1.03
C ILE A 166 -32.08 -12.27 -0.15
N THR A 167 -32.90 -12.48 0.88
CA THR A 167 -33.14 -11.50 1.95
C THR A 167 -32.39 -11.95 3.20
N LEU A 168 -31.61 -11.06 3.78
CA LEU A 168 -30.82 -11.31 4.98
C LEU A 168 -31.71 -11.34 6.24
N SER A 169 -31.31 -12.12 7.24
CA SER A 169 -32.04 -12.17 8.51
C SER A 169 -31.83 -10.92 9.36
N ASN A 170 -32.94 -10.28 9.73
CA ASN A 170 -32.94 -9.14 10.65
C ASN A 170 -32.33 -9.52 12.01
N LYS A 171 -32.57 -10.75 12.48
CA LYS A 171 -31.99 -11.25 13.73
C LYS A 171 -30.47 -11.34 13.62
N TRP A 172 -29.97 -11.84 12.50
CA TRP A 172 -28.54 -11.95 12.23
C TRP A 172 -27.88 -10.58 12.07
N ILE A 173 -28.49 -9.64 11.32
CA ILE A 173 -28.01 -8.27 11.16
C ILE A 173 -27.92 -7.57 12.53
N SER A 174 -29.00 -7.65 13.32
CA SER A 174 -29.06 -7.04 14.66
C SER A 174 -27.98 -7.59 15.59
N LYS A 175 -27.78 -8.91 15.60
CA LYS A 175 -26.72 -9.58 16.37
C LYS A 175 -25.32 -9.06 15.99
N HIS A 176 -25.03 -8.88 14.70
CA HIS A 176 -23.73 -8.40 14.25
C HIS A 176 -23.49 -6.92 14.55
N ILE A 177 -24.49 -6.05 14.34
CA ILE A 177 -24.40 -4.63 14.72
C ILE A 177 -24.18 -4.50 16.23
N HIS A 178 -24.92 -5.26 17.04
CA HIS A 178 -24.73 -5.28 18.49
C HIS A 178 -23.32 -5.72 18.87
N ASN A 179 -22.80 -6.79 18.26
CA ASN A 179 -21.44 -7.26 18.50
C ASN A 179 -20.38 -6.21 18.13
N MET A 180 -20.55 -5.47 17.03
CA MET A 180 -19.65 -4.37 16.64
C MET A 180 -19.68 -3.22 17.65
N LEU A 181 -20.86 -2.90 18.19
CA LEU A 181 -21.01 -1.83 19.19
C LEU A 181 -20.37 -2.19 20.54
N VAL A 182 -20.43 -3.47 20.94
CA VAL A 182 -19.89 -3.93 22.23
C VAL A 182 -18.40 -4.24 22.17
N ASN A 183 -17.95 -4.92 21.10
CA ASN A 183 -16.59 -5.46 21.01
C ASN A 183 -15.66 -4.66 20.08
N GLY A 184 -16.20 -3.69 19.33
CA GLY A 184 -15.45 -2.94 18.32
C GLY A 184 -15.73 -3.39 16.89
N ILE A 185 -15.42 -2.51 15.93
CA ILE A 185 -15.61 -2.77 14.49
C ILE A 185 -14.60 -3.79 13.95
N GLU A 186 -13.51 -4.02 14.69
CA GLU A 186 -12.47 -4.99 14.39
C GLU A 186 -12.99 -6.43 14.36
N GLU A 187 -14.08 -6.74 15.07
CA GLU A 187 -14.77 -8.05 14.94
C GLU A 187 -15.28 -8.30 13.50
N TRP A 188 -15.43 -7.24 12.70
CA TRP A 188 -15.85 -7.32 11.30
C TRP A 188 -14.69 -7.12 10.31
N ALA A 189 -13.45 -7.05 10.80
CA ALA A 189 -12.29 -7.00 9.93
C ALA A 189 -12.28 -8.22 8.98
N PRO A 190 -12.03 -8.04 7.68
CA PRO A 190 -11.82 -9.17 6.77
C PRO A 190 -10.62 -9.99 7.21
N ILE A 191 -10.75 -11.32 7.20
CA ILE A 191 -9.60 -12.22 7.34
C ILE A 191 -9.01 -12.49 5.96
N LEU A 192 -7.76 -12.08 5.77
CA LEU A 192 -7.00 -12.32 4.56
C LEU A 192 -6.12 -13.58 4.73
N SER A 193 -5.86 -14.28 3.64
CA SER A 193 -4.89 -15.40 3.63
C SER A 193 -3.44 -14.95 3.78
N VAL A 194 -3.19 -13.64 3.63
CA VAL A 194 -1.88 -13.02 3.75
C VAL A 194 -1.69 -12.56 5.19
N THR A 195 -0.61 -13.02 5.83
CA THR A 195 -0.28 -12.66 7.22
C THR A 195 0.70 -11.50 7.32
N ARG A 196 1.50 -11.27 6.28
CA ARG A 196 2.52 -10.22 6.23
C ARG A 196 2.57 -9.57 4.86
N ALA A 197 2.67 -8.24 4.82
CA ALA A 197 2.78 -7.46 3.61
C ALA A 197 3.87 -6.39 3.72
N VAL A 198 4.55 -6.11 2.61
CA VAL A 198 5.46 -4.98 2.49
C VAL A 198 4.80 -3.96 1.56
N VAL A 199 4.66 -2.74 2.03
CA VAL A 199 4.11 -1.63 1.23
C VAL A 199 5.21 -0.58 1.10
N ASP A 200 5.75 -0.44 -0.11
CA ASP A 200 6.75 0.57 -0.43
C ASP A 200 6.05 1.80 -1.02
N PHE A 201 6.24 2.95 -0.37
CA PHE A 201 5.59 4.19 -0.76
C PHE A 201 6.34 5.44 -0.33
N SER A 202 5.87 6.57 -0.86
CA SER A 202 6.49 7.90 -0.77
C SER A 202 7.76 8.04 -1.61
N SER A 203 8.84 7.37 -1.23
CA SER A 203 10.10 7.21 -1.96
C SER A 203 10.65 8.53 -2.57
N PRO A 204 10.77 9.63 -1.80
CA PRO A 204 11.38 10.86 -2.30
C PRO A 204 12.89 10.67 -2.54
N ASN A 205 13.48 11.56 -3.32
CA ASN A 205 14.92 11.61 -3.53
C ASN A 205 15.54 12.64 -2.57
N ILE A 206 16.62 12.28 -1.89
CA ILE A 206 17.37 13.22 -1.04
C ILE A 206 17.89 14.39 -1.90
N ALA A 207 17.93 15.58 -1.30
CA ALA A 207 18.34 16.82 -1.94
C ALA A 207 17.46 17.26 -3.13
N LYS A 208 16.25 16.72 -3.23
CA LYS A 208 15.21 17.19 -4.15
C LYS A 208 13.90 17.41 -3.39
N GLU A 209 13.15 18.42 -3.82
CA GLU A 209 11.83 18.68 -3.22
C GLU A 209 10.86 17.53 -3.47
N MET A 210 10.07 17.24 -2.44
CA MET A 210 8.94 16.33 -2.56
C MET A 210 7.83 16.97 -3.40
N HIS A 211 7.58 16.44 -4.60
CA HIS A 211 6.49 16.91 -5.47
C HIS A 211 5.19 16.09 -5.32
N VAL A 212 4.13 16.51 -6.02
CA VAL A 212 2.79 15.90 -5.97
C VAL A 212 2.75 14.40 -6.31
N GLY A 213 3.77 13.89 -7.01
CA GLY A 213 3.92 12.48 -7.35
C GLY A 213 4.21 11.65 -6.10
N HIS A 214 5.17 12.08 -5.30
CA HIS A 214 5.47 11.45 -4.01
C HIS A 214 4.28 11.58 -3.06
N LEU A 215 3.55 12.71 -3.06
CA LEU A 215 2.37 12.88 -2.23
C LEU A 215 1.26 11.87 -2.58
N ARG A 216 1.01 11.65 -3.87
CA ARG A 216 0.06 10.62 -4.32
C ARG A 216 0.47 9.23 -3.82
N SER A 217 1.74 8.85 -4.01
CA SER A 217 2.28 7.58 -3.52
C SER A 217 2.10 7.46 -2.00
N THR A 218 2.41 8.53 -1.27
CA THR A 218 2.30 8.61 0.19
C THR A 218 0.90 8.31 0.69
N ILE A 219 -0.11 8.97 0.12
CA ILE A 219 -1.51 8.80 0.55
C ILE A 219 -2.02 7.40 0.21
N ILE A 220 -1.74 6.91 -1.01
CA ILE A 220 -2.20 5.59 -1.45
C ILE A 220 -1.56 4.49 -0.60
N GLY A 221 -0.24 4.54 -0.43
CA GLY A 221 0.51 3.56 0.35
C GLY A 221 0.11 3.53 1.82
N ASP A 222 -0.04 4.69 2.47
CA ASP A 222 -0.52 4.76 3.87
C ASP A 222 -1.95 4.23 4.01
N THR A 223 -2.84 4.55 3.05
CA THR A 223 -4.22 4.04 3.08
C THR A 223 -4.26 2.52 2.96
N LEU A 224 -3.49 1.95 2.03
CA LEU A 224 -3.40 0.49 1.86
C LEU A 224 -2.80 -0.19 3.09
N SER A 225 -1.76 0.42 3.67
CA SER A 225 -1.14 -0.08 4.90
C SER A 225 -2.15 -0.15 6.03
N ARG A 226 -2.93 0.92 6.26
CA ARG A 226 -4.01 0.94 7.26
C ARG A 226 -5.10 -0.09 6.99
N MET A 227 -5.50 -0.31 5.73
CA MET A 227 -6.52 -1.29 5.37
C MET A 227 -6.05 -2.73 5.64
N LEU A 228 -4.78 -3.02 5.35
CA LEU A 228 -4.15 -4.31 5.63
C LEU A 228 -4.00 -4.52 7.15
N GLU A 229 -3.53 -3.51 7.88
CA GLU A 229 -3.43 -3.55 9.34
C GLU A 229 -4.79 -3.74 10.01
N PHE A 230 -5.83 -3.06 9.52
CA PHE A 230 -7.21 -3.27 9.97
C PHE A 230 -7.68 -4.71 9.74
N SER A 231 -7.13 -5.38 8.72
CA SER A 231 -7.37 -6.80 8.40
C SER A 231 -6.40 -7.75 9.12
N ASN A 232 -5.74 -7.29 10.19
CA ASN A 232 -4.76 -8.04 11.01
C ASN A 232 -3.54 -8.55 10.24
N VAL A 233 -3.16 -7.91 9.14
CA VAL A 233 -1.90 -8.20 8.42
C VAL A 233 -0.75 -7.44 9.08
N GLU A 234 0.39 -8.11 9.31
CA GLU A 234 1.63 -7.43 9.70
C GLU A 234 2.15 -6.63 8.50
N VAL A 235 2.11 -5.30 8.59
CA VAL A 235 2.53 -4.41 7.48
C VAL A 235 3.88 -3.77 7.78
N LEU A 236 4.84 -4.05 6.90
CA LEU A 236 6.11 -3.34 6.83
C LEU A 236 5.97 -2.16 5.88
N ARG A 237 5.83 -0.96 6.45
CA ARG A 237 5.75 0.30 5.71
C ARG A 237 7.16 0.77 5.35
N ARG A 238 7.52 0.70 4.07
CA ARG A 238 8.87 1.00 3.59
C ARG A 238 8.86 2.31 2.82
N ASN A 239 9.89 3.12 3.07
CA ASN A 239 10.17 4.32 2.30
C ASN A 239 11.53 4.13 1.63
N HIS A 240 11.49 3.73 0.35
CA HIS A 240 12.67 3.50 -0.48
C HIS A 240 13.23 4.83 -1.01
N VAL A 241 13.84 5.60 -0.12
CA VAL A 241 14.40 6.91 -0.41
C VAL A 241 15.61 6.80 -1.34
N GLY A 242 15.68 7.68 -2.35
CA GLY A 242 16.84 7.82 -3.22
C GLY A 242 17.98 8.55 -2.53
N ASP A 243 18.75 7.83 -1.71
CA ASP A 243 19.85 8.36 -0.89
C ASP A 243 21.24 7.88 -1.34
N TRP A 244 21.37 7.23 -2.50
CA TRP A 244 22.64 6.64 -2.95
C TRP A 244 23.06 7.01 -4.39
N GLY A 245 22.52 8.10 -4.95
CA GLY A 245 22.79 8.52 -6.33
C GLY A 245 24.09 9.29 -6.57
N THR A 246 24.47 9.48 -7.84
CA THR A 246 25.69 10.20 -8.22
C THR A 246 25.66 11.70 -7.90
N GLN A 247 24.47 12.27 -7.68
CA GLN A 247 24.30 13.66 -7.28
C GLN A 247 25.00 13.99 -5.95
N PHE A 248 25.25 13.01 -5.08
CA PHE A 248 25.92 13.27 -3.81
C PHE A 248 27.37 13.73 -3.98
N GLY A 249 28.05 13.35 -5.06
CA GLY A 249 29.41 13.83 -5.33
C GLY A 249 29.49 15.34 -5.47
N MET A 250 28.59 15.94 -6.26
CA MET A 250 28.55 17.40 -6.41
C MET A 250 28.08 18.10 -5.13
N LEU A 251 27.14 17.49 -4.39
CA LEU A 251 26.64 18.08 -3.15
C LEU A 251 27.73 18.11 -2.07
N ILE A 252 28.52 17.04 -1.93
CA ILE A 252 29.60 16.96 -0.95
C ILE A 252 30.74 17.92 -1.28
N GLU A 253 31.19 17.98 -2.53
CA GLU A 253 32.26 18.93 -2.91
C GLU A 253 31.78 20.37 -2.82
N HIS A 254 30.50 20.64 -3.14
CA HIS A 254 29.92 21.96 -2.92
C HIS A 254 29.89 22.32 -1.43
N LEU A 255 29.58 21.35 -0.56
CA LEU A 255 29.57 21.54 0.89
C LEU A 255 30.96 21.94 1.40
N PHE A 256 32.00 21.21 0.98
CA PHE A 256 33.38 21.50 1.36
C PHE A 256 33.86 22.87 0.89
N ASP A 257 33.47 23.30 -0.31
CA ASP A 257 33.87 24.60 -0.85
C ASP A 257 33.14 25.77 -0.18
N GLN A 258 31.86 25.61 0.17
CA GLN A 258 31.06 26.67 0.78
C GLN A 258 31.25 26.79 2.29
N PHE A 259 31.56 25.67 2.95
CA PHE A 259 31.70 25.60 4.40
C PHE A 259 33.03 24.89 4.75
N PRO A 260 34.13 25.65 4.92
CA PRO A 260 35.41 25.09 5.35
C PRO A 260 35.29 24.28 6.67
N ASP A 261 34.44 24.74 7.59
CA ASP A 261 34.12 24.09 8.86
C ASP A 261 32.76 23.37 8.80
N TRP A 262 32.49 22.64 7.71
CA TRP A 262 31.21 21.96 7.46
C TRP A 262 30.80 20.95 8.56
N GLU A 263 31.76 20.43 9.35
CA GLU A 263 31.47 19.53 10.48
C GLU A 263 30.63 20.24 11.56
N ASP A 264 30.95 21.51 11.83
CA ASP A 264 30.26 22.35 12.82
C ASP A 264 29.12 23.19 12.21
N ALA A 265 29.02 23.25 10.88
CA ALA A 265 27.96 23.98 10.20
C ALA A 265 26.57 23.47 10.64
N GLY A 266 25.78 24.30 11.32
CA GLY A 266 24.43 23.93 11.74
C GLY A 266 23.49 23.70 10.55
N ASP A 267 22.37 22.99 10.77
CA ASP A 267 21.40 22.68 9.70
C ASP A 267 20.90 23.95 8.96
N GLN A 268 20.77 25.06 9.70
CA GLN A 268 20.37 26.37 9.16
C GLN A 268 21.35 26.97 8.16
N ALA A 269 22.64 26.58 8.21
CA ALA A 269 23.65 27.07 7.28
C ALA A 269 23.46 26.48 5.87
N ILE A 270 22.96 25.23 5.80
CA ILE A 270 22.63 24.56 4.53
C ILE A 270 21.21 24.94 4.08
N GLY A 271 20.33 25.28 5.03
CA GLY A 271 19.16 26.15 4.86
C GLY A 271 18.11 25.66 3.86
N ASP A 272 18.36 25.90 2.58
CA ASP A 272 17.53 25.47 1.46
C ASP A 272 18.33 24.48 0.60
N LEU A 273 18.04 23.19 0.80
CA LEU A 273 18.75 22.13 0.10
C LEU A 273 18.45 22.14 -1.41
N GLN A 274 17.33 22.73 -1.84
CA GLN A 274 17.01 22.90 -3.26
C GLN A 274 17.91 23.97 -3.89
N ALA A 275 18.08 25.11 -3.23
CA ALA A 275 19.03 26.14 -3.66
C ALA A 275 20.45 25.58 -3.70
N PHE A 276 20.83 24.83 -2.67
CA PHE A 276 22.13 24.16 -2.57
C PHE A 276 22.35 23.16 -3.75
N TYR A 277 21.35 22.33 -4.05
CA TYR A 277 21.40 21.41 -5.20
C TYR A 277 21.51 22.14 -6.54
N LYS A 278 20.75 23.23 -6.74
CA LYS A 278 20.80 24.03 -7.97
C LYS A 278 22.18 24.68 -8.14
N ALA A 279 22.75 25.21 -7.07
CA ALA A 279 24.09 25.81 -7.07
C ALA A 279 25.18 24.76 -7.35
N SER A 280 25.13 23.60 -6.71
CA SER A 280 26.08 22.51 -6.98
C SER A 280 25.96 22.00 -8.41
N LYS A 281 24.73 21.92 -8.95
CA LYS A 281 24.48 21.46 -10.31
C LYS A 281 25.00 22.45 -11.36
N LEU A 282 24.80 23.75 -11.15
CA LEU A 282 25.37 24.79 -12.02
C LEU A 282 26.89 24.68 -12.10
N ARG A 283 27.56 24.55 -10.95
CA ARG A 283 29.01 24.36 -10.89
C ARG A 283 29.46 23.06 -11.57
N PHE A 284 28.70 21.98 -11.41
CA PHE A 284 28.98 20.71 -12.08
C PHE A 284 28.94 20.83 -13.61
N ASP A 285 28.02 21.64 -14.14
CA ASP A 285 27.85 21.81 -15.58
C ASP A 285 28.85 22.82 -16.18
N GLU A 286 29.27 23.83 -15.42
CA GLU A 286 30.10 24.95 -15.92
C GLU A 286 31.60 24.85 -15.57
N ASP A 287 31.98 24.13 -14.51
CA ASP A 287 33.37 24.01 -14.04
C ASP A 287 33.89 22.56 -14.22
N PRO A 288 34.71 22.28 -15.26
CA PRO A 288 35.28 20.95 -15.50
C PRO A 288 36.14 20.43 -14.34
N ALA A 289 36.80 21.30 -13.59
CA ALA A 289 37.62 20.89 -12.44
C ALA A 289 36.73 20.47 -11.28
N PHE A 290 35.63 21.19 -11.04
CA PHE A 290 34.62 20.78 -10.05
C PHE A 290 33.90 19.48 -10.45
N MET A 291 33.56 19.31 -11.74
CA MET A 291 32.98 18.07 -12.25
C MET A 291 33.88 16.86 -11.96
N ALA A 292 35.18 16.97 -12.23
CA ALA A 292 36.14 15.91 -11.96
C ALA A 292 36.23 15.58 -10.45
N ARG A 293 36.27 16.59 -9.58
CA ARG A 293 36.24 16.39 -8.12
C ARG A 293 34.94 15.72 -7.66
N ALA A 294 33.80 16.16 -8.17
CA ALA A 294 32.50 15.59 -7.84
C ALA A 294 32.39 14.11 -8.25
N GLN A 295 32.93 13.72 -9.41
CA GLN A 295 32.98 12.31 -9.82
C GLN A 295 33.88 11.49 -8.90
N GLN A 296 35.05 12.02 -8.51
CA GLN A 296 35.93 11.37 -7.52
C GLN A 296 35.27 11.26 -6.14
N ALA A 297 34.49 12.26 -5.72
CA ALA A 297 33.77 12.26 -4.47
C ALA A 297 32.75 11.12 -4.38
N VAL A 298 32.08 10.77 -5.48
CA VAL A 298 31.18 9.59 -5.52
C VAL A 298 31.97 8.32 -5.23
N VAL A 299 33.14 8.15 -5.84
CA VAL A 299 34.00 6.97 -5.62
C VAL A 299 34.45 6.89 -4.16
N LYS A 300 34.89 8.01 -3.58
CA LYS A 300 35.29 8.10 -2.17
C LYS A 300 34.14 7.81 -1.19
N LEU A 301 32.94 8.30 -1.51
CA LEU A 301 31.73 7.97 -0.74
C LEU A 301 31.45 6.45 -0.80
N GLN A 302 31.49 5.87 -2.00
CA GLN A 302 31.21 4.45 -2.22
C GLN A 302 32.26 3.54 -1.60
N SER A 303 33.54 3.92 -1.62
CA SER A 303 34.64 3.19 -0.98
C SER A 303 34.58 3.24 0.55
N GLY A 304 33.74 4.10 1.13
CA GLY A 304 33.54 4.19 2.58
C GLY A 304 34.46 5.19 3.28
N GLU A 305 35.03 6.16 2.57
CA GLU A 305 35.88 7.19 3.20
C GLU A 305 35.08 8.02 4.22
N ASP A 306 35.56 8.06 5.47
CA ASP A 306 34.82 8.61 6.62
C ASP A 306 34.38 10.05 6.41
N LYS A 307 35.27 10.91 5.87
CA LYS A 307 34.99 12.32 5.58
C LYS A 307 33.77 12.46 4.66
N TYR A 308 33.75 11.69 3.57
CA TYR A 308 32.67 11.74 2.57
C TYR A 308 31.38 11.11 3.10
N ARG A 309 31.48 10.02 3.87
CA ARG A 309 30.34 9.39 4.53
C ARG A 309 29.69 10.31 5.56
N HIS A 310 30.48 11.07 6.31
CA HIS A 310 29.97 12.02 7.30
C HIS A 310 29.25 13.20 6.60
N ALA A 311 29.84 13.76 5.55
CA ALA A 311 29.19 14.79 4.72
C ALA A 311 27.86 14.30 4.11
N TRP A 312 27.85 13.08 3.55
CA TRP A 312 26.64 12.45 3.02
C TRP A 312 25.53 12.31 4.08
N LYS A 313 25.86 11.79 5.28
CA LYS A 313 24.89 11.65 6.38
C LYS A 313 24.24 12.98 6.73
N LYS A 314 25.05 14.04 6.83
CA LYS A 314 24.57 15.39 7.17
C LYS A 314 23.60 15.93 6.10
N ILE A 315 23.93 15.77 4.82
CA ILE A 315 23.03 16.14 3.71
C ILE A 315 21.71 15.35 3.78
N CYS A 316 21.78 14.04 4.03
CA CYS A 316 20.58 13.20 4.16
C CYS A 316 19.71 13.62 5.35
N GLU A 317 20.30 13.91 6.51
CA GLU A 317 19.58 14.33 7.72
C GLU A 317 18.78 15.62 7.50
N ILE A 318 19.31 16.57 6.74
CA ILE A 318 18.60 17.82 6.41
C ILE A 318 17.37 17.53 5.55
N SER A 319 17.50 16.71 4.51
CA SER A 319 16.34 16.27 3.70
C SER A 319 15.29 15.52 4.53
N ARG A 320 15.73 14.62 5.42
CA ARG A 320 14.83 13.83 6.27
C ARG A 320 14.00 14.73 7.17
N LYS A 321 14.60 15.76 7.77
CA LYS A 321 13.88 16.76 8.59
C LYS A 321 12.77 17.44 7.78
N GLU A 322 13.03 17.82 6.52
CA GLU A 322 12.00 18.41 5.66
C GLU A 322 10.88 17.42 5.32
N PHE A 323 11.22 16.17 4.98
CA PHE A 323 10.23 15.13 4.69
C PHE A 323 9.37 14.81 5.92
N ASP A 324 9.97 14.76 7.11
CA ASP A 324 9.26 14.51 8.36
C ASP A 324 8.19 15.56 8.67
N LEU A 325 8.41 16.83 8.32
CA LEU A 325 7.38 17.87 8.46
C LEU A 325 6.13 17.53 7.62
N VAL A 326 6.33 16.98 6.41
CA VAL A 326 5.25 16.54 5.54
C VAL A 326 4.56 15.29 6.13
N TYR A 327 5.33 14.29 6.55
CA TYR A 327 4.78 13.06 7.12
C TYR A 327 4.00 13.32 8.41
N GLN A 328 4.50 14.17 9.31
CA GLN A 328 3.81 14.58 10.53
C GLN A 328 2.48 15.29 10.21
N ARG A 329 2.49 16.20 9.23
CA ARG A 329 1.28 16.92 8.80
C ARG A 329 0.23 15.97 8.23
N LEU A 330 0.65 14.94 7.50
CA LEU A 330 -0.23 13.91 6.94
C LEU A 330 -0.56 12.79 7.94
N ARG A 331 0.09 12.76 9.11
CA ARG A 331 0.01 11.69 10.11
C ARG A 331 0.36 10.32 9.54
N VAL A 332 1.38 10.30 8.69
CA VAL A 332 1.92 9.10 8.06
C VAL A 332 3.10 8.61 8.89
N GLN A 333 3.15 7.30 9.10
CA GLN A 333 4.27 6.62 9.75
C GLN A 333 4.84 5.60 8.77
N LEU A 334 6.16 5.61 8.60
CA LEU A 334 6.91 4.74 7.68
C LEU A 334 8.33 4.55 8.19
N GLU A 335 8.97 3.47 7.76
CA GLU A 335 10.37 3.18 8.07
C GLU A 335 11.23 3.42 6.81
N GLU A 336 12.24 4.29 6.93
CA GLU A 336 13.19 4.52 5.85
C GLU A 336 14.10 3.32 5.65
N LYS A 337 14.12 2.81 4.42
CA LYS A 337 15.09 1.86 3.91
C LYS A 337 15.47 2.30 2.51
N GLY A 338 16.34 3.31 2.43
CA GLY A 338 16.81 3.88 1.17
C GLY A 338 17.71 2.94 0.39
N GLU A 339 18.09 3.37 -0.82
CA GLU A 339 19.01 2.66 -1.70
C GLU A 339 20.33 2.28 -0.99
N SER A 340 20.84 3.18 -0.14
CA SER A 340 22.10 2.99 0.59
C SER A 340 22.08 1.78 1.53
N PHE A 341 20.90 1.43 2.08
CA PHE A 341 20.73 0.27 2.95
C PHE A 341 20.97 -1.04 2.22
N TYR A 342 20.57 -1.11 0.93
CA TYR A 342 20.64 -2.34 0.15
C TYR A 342 21.99 -2.55 -0.54
N ASN A 343 22.79 -1.48 -0.67
CA ASN A 343 24.07 -1.51 -1.39
C ASN A 343 25.02 -2.65 -0.97
N PRO A 344 25.18 -2.99 0.33
CA PRO A 344 26.02 -4.13 0.75
C PRO A 344 25.52 -5.50 0.29
N TYR A 345 24.22 -5.66 0.02
CA TYR A 345 23.60 -6.93 -0.36
C TYR A 345 23.66 -7.18 -1.87
N ILE A 346 23.83 -6.13 -2.69
CA ILE A 346 23.83 -6.24 -4.16
C ILE A 346 24.83 -7.31 -4.67
N PRO A 347 26.09 -7.37 -4.23
CA PRO A 347 27.03 -8.39 -4.70
C PRO A 347 26.52 -9.82 -4.50
N GLU A 348 26.00 -10.13 -3.31
CA GLU A 348 25.49 -11.46 -2.96
C GLU A 348 24.29 -11.87 -3.82
N VAL A 349 23.34 -10.94 -4.01
CA VAL A 349 22.14 -11.17 -4.83
C VAL A 349 22.52 -11.44 -6.29
N LEU A 350 23.48 -10.67 -6.82
CA LEU A 350 23.91 -10.86 -8.21
C LEU A 350 24.71 -12.16 -8.39
N GLU A 351 25.49 -12.59 -7.40
CA GLU A 351 26.15 -13.90 -7.44
C GLU A 351 25.13 -15.05 -7.41
N GLU A 352 24.07 -14.95 -6.61
CA GLU A 352 23.01 -15.95 -6.61
C GLU A 352 22.31 -16.06 -7.98
N PHE A 353 22.01 -14.92 -8.61
CA PHE A 353 21.42 -14.88 -9.95
C PHE A 353 22.36 -15.43 -11.02
N ASN A 354 23.66 -15.15 -10.90
CA ASN A 354 24.69 -15.69 -11.78
C ASN A 354 24.79 -17.21 -11.67
N ASN A 355 24.80 -17.75 -10.44
CA ASN A 355 24.84 -19.20 -10.18
C ASN A 355 23.61 -19.94 -10.71
N LYS A 356 22.47 -19.26 -10.82
CA LYS A 356 21.25 -19.79 -11.46
C LYS A 356 21.25 -19.64 -12.99
N GLY A 357 22.30 -19.09 -13.59
CA GLY A 357 22.41 -18.85 -15.03
C GLY A 357 21.44 -17.79 -15.56
N LEU A 358 20.98 -16.88 -14.69
CA LEU A 358 20.01 -15.83 -15.04
C LEU A 358 20.67 -14.55 -15.56
N ILE A 359 21.96 -14.35 -15.26
CA ILE A 359 22.75 -13.21 -15.72
C ILE A 359 23.46 -13.57 -17.03
N LYS A 360 23.40 -12.65 -17.99
CA LYS A 360 24.18 -12.70 -19.23
C LYS A 360 25.04 -11.45 -19.38
N GLU A 361 26.16 -11.58 -20.06
CA GLU A 361 26.94 -10.42 -20.50
C GLU A 361 26.38 -9.87 -21.81
N SER A 362 26.30 -8.55 -21.91
CA SER A 362 25.87 -7.82 -23.09
C SER A 362 26.64 -6.51 -23.18
N ASP A 363 27.47 -6.36 -24.21
CA ASP A 363 28.35 -5.21 -24.43
C ASP A 363 29.15 -4.77 -23.19
N GLY A 364 29.70 -5.73 -22.44
CA GLY A 364 30.48 -5.48 -21.22
C GLY A 364 29.65 -5.07 -19.99
N ALA A 365 28.31 -5.03 -20.10
CA ALA A 365 27.39 -4.93 -18.97
C ALA A 365 26.86 -6.32 -18.60
N ARG A 366 26.38 -6.48 -17.36
CA ARG A 366 25.65 -7.68 -16.93
C ARG A 366 24.15 -7.40 -16.93
N VAL A 367 23.36 -8.28 -17.55
CA VAL A 367 21.92 -8.10 -17.76
C VAL A 367 21.11 -9.33 -17.37
N VAL A 368 19.86 -9.13 -16.97
CA VAL A 368 18.86 -10.18 -16.70
C VAL A 368 17.73 -10.03 -17.72
N GLU A 369 17.50 -11.08 -18.51
CA GLU A 369 16.38 -11.13 -19.46
C GLU A 369 15.10 -11.55 -18.76
N ILE A 370 14.01 -10.82 -18.98
CA ILE A 370 12.70 -11.13 -18.42
C ILE A 370 11.84 -11.75 -19.52
N LYS A 371 11.32 -12.96 -19.27
CA LYS A 371 10.39 -13.62 -20.20
C LYS A 371 9.19 -12.72 -20.48
N GLY A 372 8.88 -12.51 -21.77
CA GLY A 372 7.77 -11.66 -22.21
C GLY A 372 8.09 -10.17 -22.32
N HIS A 373 9.33 -9.75 -22.01
CA HIS A 373 9.78 -8.37 -22.17
C HIS A 373 11.01 -8.29 -23.08
N ASN A 374 10.99 -7.35 -24.02
CA ASN A 374 12.08 -7.18 -25.00
C ASN A 374 13.29 -6.40 -24.45
N ILE A 375 13.12 -5.71 -23.32
CA ILE A 375 14.16 -4.88 -22.72
C ILE A 375 14.72 -5.62 -21.51
N PRO A 376 16.00 -6.02 -21.52
CA PRO A 376 16.62 -6.68 -20.37
C PRO A 376 16.91 -5.67 -19.26
N LEU A 377 16.94 -6.14 -18.01
CA LEU A 377 17.38 -5.34 -16.88
C LEU A 377 18.90 -5.33 -16.83
N ILE A 378 19.52 -4.17 -16.99
CA ILE A 378 20.95 -4.01 -16.72
C ILE A 378 21.14 -4.04 -15.20
N VAL A 379 21.94 -4.97 -14.68
CA VAL A 379 22.21 -5.13 -13.24
C VAL A 379 23.65 -4.78 -12.87
N VAL A 380 24.56 -4.68 -13.84
CA VAL A 380 25.87 -4.05 -13.67
C VAL A 380 26.23 -3.32 -14.96
N LYS A 381 26.63 -2.05 -14.84
CA LYS A 381 27.07 -1.24 -15.98
C LYS A 381 28.48 -1.66 -16.45
N ARG A 382 28.90 -1.15 -17.61
CA ARG A 382 30.24 -1.40 -18.17
C ARG A 382 31.39 -0.96 -17.25
N ASP A 383 31.16 0.04 -16.42
CA ASP A 383 32.12 0.56 -15.45
C ASP A 383 32.15 -0.24 -14.13
N GLY A 384 31.41 -1.36 -14.05
CA GLY A 384 31.26 -2.15 -12.84
C GLY A 384 30.28 -1.57 -11.81
N GLY A 385 29.73 -0.38 -12.07
CA GLY A 385 28.81 0.28 -11.15
C GLY A 385 27.40 -0.32 -11.16
N TYR A 386 26.75 -0.29 -9.99
CA TYR A 386 25.36 -0.66 -9.82
C TYR A 386 24.39 0.44 -10.28
N ASN A 387 23.13 0.08 -10.44
CA ASN A 387 22.04 0.99 -10.82
C ASN A 387 20.75 0.68 -10.03
N TYR A 388 19.65 1.35 -10.39
CA TYR A 388 18.34 1.14 -9.76
C TYR A 388 17.89 -0.32 -9.79
N ALA A 389 18.00 -1.00 -10.93
CA ALA A 389 17.58 -2.41 -11.02
C ALA A 389 18.38 -3.34 -10.09
N SER A 390 19.66 -3.04 -9.86
CA SER A 390 20.49 -3.80 -8.90
C SER A 390 19.96 -3.64 -7.47
N THR A 391 19.61 -2.40 -7.13
CA THR A 391 19.11 -2.01 -5.81
C THR A 391 17.70 -2.54 -5.55
N ASP A 392 16.81 -2.43 -6.54
CA ASP A 392 15.44 -2.95 -6.49
C ASP A 392 15.43 -4.48 -6.33
N LEU A 393 16.31 -5.19 -7.05
CA LEU A 393 16.47 -6.64 -6.91
C LEU A 393 16.97 -7.00 -5.51
N ALA A 394 17.95 -6.28 -4.98
CA ALA A 394 18.44 -6.49 -3.63
C ALA A 394 17.35 -6.21 -2.59
N ALA A 395 16.57 -5.13 -2.77
CA ALA A 395 15.46 -4.80 -1.88
C ALA A 395 14.42 -5.93 -1.84
N LEU A 396 14.00 -6.45 -3.00
CA LEU A 396 13.09 -7.59 -3.06
C LEU A 396 13.67 -8.84 -2.41
N TRP A 397 14.95 -9.12 -2.65
CA TRP A 397 15.64 -10.29 -2.09
C TRP A 397 15.69 -10.27 -0.56
N THR A 398 15.86 -9.11 0.07
CA THR A 398 15.90 -9.01 1.56
C THR A 398 14.59 -9.42 2.26
N PHE A 399 13.50 -9.63 1.51
CA PHE A 399 12.22 -10.10 2.04
C PHE A 399 11.88 -11.55 1.64
N LEU A 400 12.70 -12.19 0.82
CA LEU A 400 12.61 -13.62 0.45
C LEU A 400 13.37 -14.47 1.47
#